data_AF-A0A535NV13-F1
#
_entry.id   AF-A0A535NV13-F1
#
_cell.length_a   1.000
_cell.length_b   1.000
_cell.length_c   1.000
_cell.angle_alpha   90.00
_cell.angle_beta   90.00
_cell.angle_gamma   90.00
#
_symmetry.space_group_name_H-M   'P 1'
#
loop_
_entity.id
_entity.type
_entity.pdbx_description
1 polymer ?
#
loop_
_entity_poly.entity_id
_entity_poly.type
_entity_poly.pdbx_seq_one_letter_code
_entity_poly.pdbx_strand_id
1 'polypeptide(L)'
;MHAALRFGNAPDRQPRVGQSLVELAILIPLLALLLMGGFDASIMVSDKVTSGSAVRQAARLAAELGGSQSNPGATTASIDMQIVRNVMAMAGGMTSSTVSEIDIYVPTSPDGNYQPGVDLVDKYFIRSDGSMTAGTQTFPLSKRKQTPPNETSIGVRLVWTYNAPAGIFPKNMILSDYSVMKAAPILG
;
A
#
# COMPACT_ATOMS: atom_id res chain seq x y z
N MET A 1 82.07 16.44 -40.31
CA MET A 1 80.94 16.86 -39.47
C MET A 1 79.82 17.34 -40.38
N HIS A 2 78.76 16.55 -40.56
CA HIS A 2 77.52 16.98 -41.23
C HIS A 2 76.35 16.33 -40.50
N ALA A 3 75.41 17.17 -40.10
CA ALA A 3 74.43 16.94 -39.04
C ALA A 3 73.28 16.01 -39.45
N ALA A 4 72.81 15.26 -38.46
CA ALA A 4 71.79 14.23 -38.56
C ALA A 4 70.38 14.78 -38.83
N LEU A 5 69.62 13.95 -39.56
CA LEU A 5 68.21 14.09 -39.92
C LEU A 5 67.31 14.32 -38.70
N ARG A 6 66.50 15.38 -38.74
CA ARG A 6 65.46 15.67 -37.74
C ARG A 6 64.16 15.01 -38.19
N PHE A 7 63.82 13.90 -37.56
CA PHE A 7 62.52 13.25 -37.71
C PHE A 7 61.40 14.17 -37.20
N GLY A 8 60.41 14.43 -38.05
CA GLY A 8 59.17 15.08 -37.64
C GLY A 8 58.33 14.10 -36.82
N ASN A 9 58.11 14.42 -35.55
CA ASN A 9 57.09 13.75 -34.73
C ASN A 9 55.71 14.14 -35.28
N ALA A 10 54.97 13.17 -35.82
CA ALA A 10 53.54 13.30 -36.01
C ALA A 10 52.85 13.32 -34.63
N PRO A 11 51.83 14.15 -34.40
CA PRO A 11 51.06 14.09 -33.16
C PRO A 11 50.28 12.78 -33.11
N ASP A 12 50.43 12.03 -32.02
CA ASP A 12 49.64 10.86 -31.69
C ASP A 12 48.15 11.19 -31.80
N ARG A 13 47.50 10.69 -32.85
CA ARG A 13 46.04 10.66 -32.94
C ARG A 13 45.56 9.54 -32.02
N GLN A 14 45.36 9.87 -30.74
CA GLN A 14 44.62 9.00 -29.84
C GLN A 14 43.21 8.74 -30.42
N PRO A 15 42.79 7.47 -30.55
CA PRO A 15 41.49 7.13 -31.10
C PRO A 15 40.38 7.54 -30.11
N ARG A 16 39.80 8.72 -30.34
CA ARG A 16 38.66 9.29 -29.59
C ARG A 16 37.45 8.35 -29.49
N VAL A 17 37.35 7.37 -30.39
CA VAL A 17 36.27 6.37 -30.44
C VAL A 17 36.27 5.43 -29.23
N GLY A 18 37.44 5.10 -28.68
CA GLY A 18 37.54 4.23 -27.49
C GLY A 18 37.04 4.91 -26.22
N GLN A 19 37.22 6.23 -26.11
CA GLN A 19 36.77 7.01 -24.96
C GLN A 19 35.25 7.11 -24.89
N SER A 20 34.57 7.35 -26.02
CA SER A 20 33.10 7.41 -26.07
C SER A 20 32.44 6.06 -25.72
N LEU A 21 33.09 4.94 -26.08
CA LEU A 21 32.63 3.61 -25.65
C LEU A 21 32.76 3.40 -24.14
N VAL A 22 33.83 3.91 -23.53
CA VAL A 22 34.04 3.84 -22.07
C VAL A 22 33.04 4.71 -21.32
N GLU A 23 32.78 5.93 -21.81
CA GLU A 23 31.76 6.82 -21.23
C GLU A 23 30.37 6.20 -21.32
N LEU A 24 30.01 5.62 -22.47
CA LEU A 24 28.73 4.91 -22.64
C LEU A 24 28.63 3.66 -21.76
N ALA A 25 29.72 2.91 -21.59
CA ALA A 25 29.75 1.71 -20.75
C ALA A 25 29.48 2.01 -19.27
N ILE A 26 29.81 3.23 -18.81
CA ILE A 26 29.49 3.70 -17.45
C ILE A 26 28.04 4.21 -17.37
N LEU A 27 27.53 4.82 -18.44
CA LEU A 27 26.16 5.34 -18.47
C LEU A 27 25.09 4.25 -18.60
N ILE A 28 25.33 3.17 -19.35
CA ILE A 28 24.37 2.07 -19.52
C ILE A 28 23.89 1.47 -18.18
N PRO A 29 24.76 1.06 -17.25
CA PRO A 29 24.29 0.49 -15.97
C PRO A 29 23.55 1.52 -15.12
N LEU A 30 23.92 2.81 -15.19
CA LEU A 30 23.20 3.88 -14.50
C LEU A 30 21.79 4.07 -15.07
N LEU A 31 21.66 4.09 -16.40
CA LEU A 31 20.37 4.19 -17.08
C LEU A 31 19.50 2.96 -16.81
N ALA A 32 20.09 1.75 -16.80
CA ALA A 32 19.38 0.53 -16.46
C ALA A 32 18.80 0.57 -15.04
N LEU A 33 19.59 1.04 -14.07
CA LEU A 33 19.15 1.19 -12.67
C LEU A 33 18.00 2.21 -12.57
N LEU A 34 18.12 3.35 -13.25
CA LEU A 34 17.07 4.36 -13.27
C LEU A 34 15.76 3.84 -13.89
N LEU A 35 15.85 3.08 -14.99
CA LEU A 35 14.68 2.46 -15.63
C LEU A 35 14.01 1.43 -14.72
N MET A 36 14.80 0.56 -14.08
CA MET A 36 14.28 -0.43 -13.13
C MET A 36 13.63 0.23 -11.90
N GLY A 37 14.26 1.28 -11.35
CA GLY A 37 13.69 2.02 -10.22
C GLY A 37 12.40 2.75 -10.58
N GLY A 38 12.31 3.34 -11.78
CA GLY A 38 11.10 3.97 -12.28
C GLY A 38 9.95 2.97 -12.51
N PHE A 39 10.28 1.75 -12.96
CA PHE A 39 9.33 0.66 -13.11
C PHE A 39 8.75 0.21 -11.75
N ASP A 40 9.61 -0.07 -10.77
CA ASP A 40 9.17 -0.43 -9.41
C ASP A 40 8.29 0.68 -8.80
N ALA A 41 8.71 1.94 -8.90
CA ALA A 41 7.92 3.08 -8.41
C ALA A 41 6.53 3.17 -9.05
N SER A 42 6.44 2.92 -10.36
CA SER A 42 5.16 2.99 -11.08
C SER A 42 4.18 1.93 -10.59
N ILE A 43 4.65 0.71 -10.36
CA ILE A 43 3.82 -0.38 -9.84
C ILE A 43 3.42 -0.10 -8.39
N MET A 44 4.35 0.37 -7.55
CA MET A 44 4.04 0.75 -6.18
C MET A 44 2.92 1.79 -6.11
N VAL A 45 2.98 2.83 -6.96
CA VAL A 45 1.95 3.86 -7.02
C VAL A 45 0.61 3.29 -7.48
N SER A 46 0.62 2.39 -8.47
CA SER A 46 -0.60 1.69 -8.92
C SER A 46 -1.26 0.88 -7.80
N ASP A 47 -0.46 0.10 -7.07
CA ASP A 47 -0.94 -0.70 -5.93
C ASP A 47 -1.45 0.21 -4.80
N LYS A 48 -0.79 1.35 -4.57
CA LYS A 48 -1.21 2.38 -3.59
C LYS A 48 -2.55 3.05 -3.92
N VAL A 49 -2.80 3.33 -5.20
CA VAL A 49 -4.11 3.84 -5.65
C VAL A 49 -5.18 2.78 -5.46
N THR A 50 -4.87 1.52 -5.77
CA THR A 50 -5.78 0.39 -5.64
C THR A 50 -6.15 0.14 -4.18
N SER A 51 -5.17 0.06 -3.27
CA SER A 51 -5.40 -0.09 -1.83
C SER A 51 -6.22 1.08 -1.25
N GLY A 52 -5.90 2.31 -1.65
CA GLY A 52 -6.64 3.50 -1.26
C GLY A 52 -8.10 3.50 -1.72
N SER A 53 -8.39 2.95 -2.90
CA SER A 53 -9.77 2.77 -3.39
C SER A 53 -10.51 1.67 -2.61
N ALA A 54 -9.82 0.57 -2.29
CA ALA A 54 -10.37 -0.57 -1.56
C ALA A 54 -10.83 -0.15 -0.15
N VAL A 55 -10.00 0.57 0.60
CA VAL A 55 -10.37 1.01 1.96
C VAL A 55 -11.51 2.02 1.96
N ARG A 56 -11.63 2.87 0.93
CA ARG A 56 -12.77 3.81 0.81
C ARG A 56 -14.08 3.08 0.56
N GLN A 57 -14.08 2.09 -0.34
CA GLN A 57 -15.27 1.28 -0.59
C GLN A 57 -15.64 0.48 0.66
N ALA A 58 -14.66 -0.11 1.32
CA ALA A 58 -14.88 -0.90 2.52
C ALA A 58 -15.37 -0.05 3.70
N ALA A 59 -14.83 1.17 3.89
CA ALA A 59 -15.33 2.10 4.91
C ALA A 59 -16.78 2.50 4.63
N ARG A 60 -17.15 2.69 3.35
CA ARG A 60 -18.54 2.92 2.95
C ARG A 60 -19.43 1.73 3.29
N LEU A 61 -19.02 0.52 2.91
CA LEU A 61 -19.74 -0.70 3.22
C LEU A 61 -19.87 -0.89 4.75
N ALA A 62 -18.81 -0.61 5.51
CA ALA A 62 -18.82 -0.70 6.96
C ALA A 62 -19.80 0.29 7.60
N ALA A 63 -19.87 1.51 7.06
CA ALA A 63 -20.84 2.51 7.47
C ALA A 63 -22.29 2.10 7.15
N GLU A 64 -22.54 1.52 5.97
CA GLU A 64 -23.85 1.05 5.53
C GLU A 64 -24.32 -0.18 6.33
N LEU A 65 -23.41 -1.14 6.58
CA LEU A 65 -23.70 -2.30 7.43
C LEU A 65 -23.94 -1.86 8.88
N GLY A 66 -23.14 -0.94 9.41
CA GLY A 66 -23.37 -0.34 10.72
C GLY A 66 -23.26 -1.32 11.89
N GLY A 67 -24.16 -1.18 12.86
CA GLY A 67 -24.12 -1.89 14.14
C GLY A 67 -25.29 -2.83 14.38
N SER A 68 -25.53 -3.12 15.67
CA SER A 68 -26.61 -4.02 16.10
C SER A 68 -28.01 -3.51 15.77
N GLN A 69 -28.13 -2.23 15.44
CA GLN A 69 -29.40 -1.59 15.14
C GLN A 69 -29.89 -1.92 13.73
N SER A 70 -28.98 -1.92 12.74
CA SER A 70 -29.26 -2.43 11.39
C SER A 70 -29.20 -3.95 11.28
N ASN A 71 -28.47 -4.63 12.18
CA ASN A 71 -28.28 -6.08 12.12
C ASN A 71 -28.61 -6.76 13.47
N PRO A 72 -29.89 -6.78 13.87
CA PRO A 72 -30.29 -7.46 15.10
C PRO A 72 -29.99 -8.96 15.00
N GLY A 73 -29.23 -9.49 15.96
CA GLY A 73 -28.88 -10.92 16.02
C GLY A 73 -27.69 -11.36 15.17
N ALA A 74 -27.08 -10.46 14.39
CA ALA A 74 -25.82 -10.75 13.70
C ALA A 74 -24.63 -10.74 14.68
N THR A 75 -23.57 -11.48 14.37
CA THR A 75 -22.32 -11.42 15.12
C THR A 75 -21.38 -10.40 14.49
N THR A 76 -20.51 -9.78 15.30
CA THR A 76 -19.48 -8.85 14.78
C THR A 76 -18.64 -9.52 13.70
N ALA A 77 -18.20 -10.76 13.93
CA ALA A 77 -17.40 -11.50 12.96
C ALA A 77 -18.14 -11.70 11.62
N SER A 78 -19.45 -11.97 11.61
CA SER A 78 -20.17 -12.17 10.34
C SER A 78 -20.32 -10.90 9.52
N ILE A 79 -20.47 -9.75 10.19
CA ILE A 79 -20.52 -8.43 9.52
C ILE A 79 -19.13 -8.02 9.03
N ASP A 80 -18.13 -8.15 9.88
CA ASP A 80 -16.77 -7.77 9.54
C ASP A 80 -16.18 -8.61 8.42
N MET A 81 -16.48 -9.90 8.38
CA MET A 81 -16.03 -10.75 7.27
C MET A 81 -16.60 -10.31 5.92
N GLN A 82 -17.74 -9.60 5.87
CA GLN A 82 -18.21 -8.98 4.62
C GLN A 82 -17.33 -7.81 4.21
N ILE A 83 -16.93 -6.97 5.18
CA ILE A 83 -16.04 -5.83 4.97
C ILE A 83 -14.65 -6.32 4.55
N VAL A 84 -14.08 -7.29 5.28
CA VAL A 84 -12.75 -7.86 4.98
C VAL A 84 -12.74 -8.53 3.60
N ARG A 85 -13.78 -9.29 3.24
CA ARG A 85 -13.87 -9.90 1.90
C ARG A 85 -14.01 -8.85 0.80
N ASN A 86 -14.73 -7.76 1.04
CA ASN A 86 -14.81 -6.65 0.09
C ASN A 86 -13.43 -5.99 -0.12
N VAL A 87 -12.69 -5.70 0.96
CA VAL A 87 -11.31 -5.19 0.86
C VAL A 87 -10.45 -6.16 0.06
N MET A 88 -10.50 -7.46 0.36
CA MET A 88 -9.67 -8.48 -0.30
C MET A 88 -10.02 -8.64 -1.78
N ALA A 89 -11.30 -8.56 -2.15
CA ALA A 89 -11.72 -8.61 -3.55
C ALA A 89 -11.15 -7.43 -4.35
N MET A 90 -11.11 -6.22 -3.76
CA MET A 90 -10.54 -5.04 -4.39
C MET A 90 -9.01 -5.06 -4.39
N ALA A 91 -8.40 -5.51 -3.29
CA ALA A 91 -6.95 -5.66 -3.16
C ALA A 91 -6.39 -6.73 -4.10
N GLY A 92 -7.22 -7.65 -4.63
CA GLY A 92 -6.84 -8.58 -5.70
C GLY A 92 -6.37 -7.90 -6.99
N GLY A 93 -6.62 -6.59 -7.17
CA GLY A 93 -6.07 -5.80 -8.27
C GLY A 93 -4.63 -5.34 -8.04
N MET A 94 -4.07 -5.50 -6.83
CA MET A 94 -2.68 -5.13 -6.53
C MET A 94 -1.74 -6.22 -7.05
N THR A 95 -0.74 -5.83 -7.84
CA THR A 95 0.05 -6.76 -8.66
C THR A 95 1.40 -7.12 -8.07
N SER A 96 1.90 -6.34 -7.12
CA SER A 96 3.22 -6.52 -6.51
C SER A 96 3.15 -6.24 -5.02
N SER A 97 2.17 -6.86 -4.37
CA SER A 97 1.92 -6.68 -2.96
C SER A 97 1.54 -7.97 -2.25
N THR A 98 1.66 -7.96 -0.93
CA THR A 98 1.10 -8.99 -0.06
C THR A 98 0.33 -8.31 1.07
N VAL A 99 -0.98 -8.51 1.10
CA VAL A 99 -1.84 -8.03 2.19
C VAL A 99 -1.57 -8.88 3.43
N SER A 100 -1.34 -8.22 4.57
CA SER A 100 -1.02 -8.90 5.84
C SER A 100 -2.07 -8.69 6.92
N GLU A 101 -2.72 -7.52 6.96
CA GLU A 101 -3.65 -7.15 8.03
C GLU A 101 -4.73 -6.20 7.48
N ILE A 102 -5.98 -6.45 7.87
CA ILE A 102 -7.12 -5.57 7.66
C ILE A 102 -7.72 -5.27 9.02
N ASP A 103 -7.95 -4.00 9.32
CA ASP A 103 -8.50 -3.59 10.61
C ASP A 103 -9.77 -2.78 10.41
N ILE A 104 -10.74 -3.03 11.30
CA ILE A 104 -11.96 -2.25 11.40
C ILE A 104 -11.94 -1.60 12.77
N TYR A 105 -11.94 -0.27 12.82
CA TYR A 105 -11.67 0.47 14.05
C TYR A 105 -12.57 1.68 14.20
N VAL A 106 -12.65 2.20 15.43
CA VAL A 106 -13.23 3.52 15.71
C VAL A 106 -12.11 4.52 15.90
N PRO A 107 -11.95 5.52 15.00
CA PRO A 107 -10.91 6.52 15.14
C PRO A 107 -11.23 7.48 16.29
N THR A 108 -10.25 7.72 17.15
CA THR A 108 -10.28 8.81 18.13
C THR A 108 -9.57 10.08 17.64
N SER A 109 -8.67 9.94 16.66
CA SER A 109 -7.98 11.08 16.04
C SER A 109 -8.87 11.80 15.02
N PRO A 110 -8.87 13.15 14.97
CA PRO A 110 -9.57 13.92 13.95
C PRO A 110 -9.17 13.56 12.51
N ASP A 111 -7.92 13.15 12.30
CA ASP A 111 -7.40 12.79 10.98
C ASP A 111 -7.85 11.39 10.53
N GLY A 112 -8.56 10.65 11.41
CA GLY A 112 -9.04 9.30 11.14
C GLY A 112 -7.96 8.21 11.19
N ASN A 113 -6.69 8.58 11.40
CA ASN A 113 -5.60 7.61 11.52
C ASN A 113 -5.79 6.71 12.75
N TYR A 114 -5.56 5.41 12.57
CA TYR A 114 -5.64 4.42 13.65
C TYR A 114 -4.55 4.66 14.71
N GLN A 115 -4.96 4.72 15.97
CA GLN A 115 -4.10 4.90 17.14
C GLN A 115 -4.05 3.63 17.99
N PRO A 116 -2.97 2.83 17.91
CA PRO A 116 -2.82 1.61 18.69
C PRO A 116 -2.96 1.84 20.20
N GLY A 117 -3.75 1.00 20.87
CA GLY A 117 -3.94 1.07 22.32
C GLY A 117 -4.94 2.15 22.78
N VAL A 118 -5.43 2.98 21.86
CA VAL A 118 -6.47 3.99 22.13
C VAL A 118 -7.75 3.64 21.40
N ASP A 119 -7.65 3.36 20.09
CA ASP A 119 -8.80 3.03 19.26
C ASP A 119 -9.27 1.59 19.52
N LEU A 120 -10.59 1.39 19.62
CA LEU A 120 -11.16 0.05 19.58
C LEU A 120 -11.00 -0.49 18.17
N VAL A 121 -10.63 -1.77 18.05
CA VAL A 121 -10.28 -2.38 16.77
C VAL A 121 -10.62 -3.87 16.74
N ASP A 122 -11.08 -4.29 15.58
CA ASP A 122 -11.19 -5.69 15.17
C ASP A 122 -10.17 -5.94 14.06
N LYS A 123 -9.13 -6.73 14.38
CA LYS A 123 -8.02 -7.04 13.49
C LYS A 123 -8.22 -8.36 12.77
N TYR A 124 -7.86 -8.41 11.49
CA TYR A 124 -7.94 -9.59 10.65
C TYR A 124 -6.62 -9.82 9.93
N PHE A 125 -5.91 -10.88 10.30
CA PHE A 125 -4.65 -11.26 9.68
C PHE A 125 -4.89 -12.12 8.45
N ILE A 126 -4.21 -11.77 7.35
CA ILE A 126 -4.32 -12.45 6.06
C ILE A 126 -3.07 -13.30 5.87
N ARG A 127 -3.26 -14.61 5.66
CA ARG A 127 -2.18 -15.55 5.36
C ARG A 127 -1.94 -15.66 3.85
N SER A 128 -0.80 -16.22 3.48
CA SER A 128 -0.41 -16.44 2.08
C SER A 128 -1.34 -17.39 1.31
N ASP A 129 -2.08 -18.25 2.00
CA ASP A 129 -3.11 -19.12 1.43
C ASP A 129 -4.47 -18.42 1.24
N GLY A 130 -4.54 -17.11 1.55
CA GLY A 130 -5.76 -16.33 1.53
C GLY A 130 -6.69 -16.57 2.73
N SER A 131 -6.31 -17.46 3.65
CA SER A 131 -7.07 -17.66 4.88
C SER A 131 -6.98 -16.44 5.79
N MET A 132 -8.08 -16.17 6.48
CA MET A 132 -8.24 -15.00 7.36
C MET A 132 -8.37 -15.49 8.79
N THR A 133 -7.61 -14.88 9.70
CA THR A 133 -7.69 -15.20 11.14
C THR A 133 -7.96 -13.92 11.92
N ALA A 134 -8.99 -13.95 12.78
CA ALA A 134 -9.27 -12.86 13.69
C ALA A 134 -8.16 -12.72 14.74
N GLY A 135 -7.71 -11.50 14.96
CA GLY A 135 -6.77 -11.10 16.01
C GLY A 135 -7.51 -10.49 17.20
N THR A 136 -7.04 -9.32 17.65
CA THR A 136 -7.74 -8.50 18.64
C THR A 136 -9.15 -8.17 18.16
N GLN A 137 -10.16 -8.31 19.04
CA GLN A 137 -11.55 -7.96 18.75
C GLN A 137 -12.12 -7.11 19.90
N THR A 138 -12.08 -5.79 19.76
CA THR A 138 -12.55 -4.84 20.78
C THR A 138 -13.60 -3.86 20.27
N PHE A 139 -14.02 -3.95 19.00
CA PHE A 139 -14.98 -3.03 18.38
C PHE A 139 -16.30 -3.70 17.95
N PRO A 140 -17.05 -4.28 18.92
CA PRO A 140 -18.26 -5.05 18.61
C PRO A 140 -19.38 -4.18 18.01
N LEU A 141 -20.36 -4.84 17.36
CA LEU A 141 -21.51 -4.18 16.74
C LEU A 141 -22.30 -3.26 17.70
N SER A 142 -22.32 -3.57 19.00
CA SER A 142 -22.99 -2.73 20.02
C SER A 142 -22.33 -1.36 20.22
N LYS A 143 -21.10 -1.16 19.73
CA LYS A 143 -20.36 0.10 19.76
C LYS A 143 -20.48 0.91 18.45
N ARG A 144 -21.13 0.35 17.42
CA ARG A 144 -21.35 0.99 16.12
C ARG A 144 -22.72 1.68 16.10
N LYS A 145 -22.81 2.83 16.76
CA LYS A 145 -24.04 3.61 16.89
C LYS A 145 -24.45 4.18 15.55
N GLN A 146 -25.74 4.11 15.25
CA GLN A 146 -26.35 4.64 14.02
C GLN A 146 -27.46 5.66 14.27
N THR A 147 -27.67 6.08 15.51
CA THR A 147 -28.72 7.06 15.84
C THR A 147 -28.16 8.48 15.82
N PRO A 148 -28.72 9.40 15.01
CA PRO A 148 -28.35 10.80 15.06
C PRO A 148 -28.49 11.42 16.45
N PRO A 149 -27.62 12.36 16.85
CA PRO A 149 -26.46 12.90 16.13
C PRO A 149 -25.12 12.18 16.46
N ASN A 150 -25.21 11.00 17.09
CA ASN A 150 -24.07 10.32 17.73
C ASN A 150 -23.63 9.07 16.96
N GLU A 151 -23.70 9.10 15.63
CA GLU A 151 -23.26 7.99 14.79
C GLU A 151 -21.75 7.77 14.92
N THR A 152 -21.36 6.51 15.06
CA THR A 152 -19.97 6.11 15.20
C THR A 152 -19.24 6.28 13.86
N SER A 153 -18.08 6.93 13.87
CA SER A 153 -17.14 6.88 12.75
C SER A 153 -16.49 5.50 12.70
N ILE A 154 -16.52 4.84 11.55
CA ILE A 154 -15.92 3.52 11.33
C ILE A 154 -14.78 3.68 10.33
N GLY A 155 -13.58 3.35 10.78
CA GLY A 155 -12.38 3.27 9.98
C GLY A 155 -12.13 1.86 9.46
N VAL A 156 -11.64 1.75 8.23
CA VAL A 156 -11.09 0.52 7.68
C VAL A 156 -9.65 0.79 7.26
N ARG A 157 -8.72 -0.03 7.75
CA ARG A 157 -7.29 0.04 7.43
C ARG A 157 -6.85 -1.23 6.71
N LEU A 158 -6.00 -1.08 5.72
CA LEU A 158 -5.34 -2.15 4.98
C LEU A 158 -3.83 -2.00 5.14
N VAL A 159 -3.16 -3.04 5.62
CA VAL A 159 -1.70 -3.11 5.75
C VAL A 159 -1.16 -4.15 4.77
N TRP A 160 -0.14 -3.75 4.02
CA TRP A 160 0.42 -4.57 2.95
C TRP A 160 1.91 -4.31 2.76
N THR A 161 2.62 -5.32 2.29
CA THR A 161 4.05 -5.24 1.95
C THR A 161 4.20 -5.11 0.43
N TYR A 162 5.00 -4.16 -0.04
CA TYR A 162 5.35 -4.03 -1.44
C TYR A 162 6.47 -5.00 -1.82
N ASN A 163 6.29 -5.72 -2.93
CA ASN A 163 7.21 -6.70 -3.46
C ASN A 163 7.80 -6.18 -4.78
N ALA A 164 8.89 -5.43 -4.71
CA ALA A 164 9.55 -4.82 -5.86
C ALA A 164 9.92 -5.83 -6.96
N PRO A 165 9.29 -5.79 -8.15
CA PRO A 165 9.52 -6.79 -9.19
C PRO A 165 10.93 -6.74 -9.79
N ALA A 166 11.50 -5.55 -9.98
CA ALA A 166 12.89 -5.40 -10.44
C ALA A 166 13.90 -5.51 -9.29
N GLY A 167 13.43 -5.53 -8.04
CA GLY A 167 14.28 -5.69 -6.85
C GLY A 167 15.13 -4.47 -6.51
N ILE A 168 14.80 -3.29 -7.04
CA ILE A 168 15.53 -2.05 -6.75
C ILE A 168 15.13 -1.51 -5.38
N PHE A 169 13.86 -1.66 -5.01
CA PHE A 169 13.37 -1.22 -3.70
C PHE A 169 13.51 -2.29 -2.61
N PRO A 170 13.61 -1.88 -1.33
CA PRO A 170 13.71 -2.81 -0.21
C PRO A 170 12.52 -3.78 -0.12
N LYS A 171 12.80 -5.04 0.24
CA LYS A 171 11.80 -6.13 0.34
C LYS A 171 10.86 -6.03 1.54
N ASN A 172 11.10 -5.10 2.46
CA ASN A 172 10.38 -4.95 3.72
C ASN A 172 9.60 -3.63 3.79
N MET A 173 9.25 -3.06 2.64
CA MET A 173 8.48 -1.83 2.61
C MET A 173 7.01 -2.14 2.93
N ILE A 174 6.62 -1.85 4.17
CA ILE A 174 5.26 -2.01 4.67
C ILE A 174 4.54 -0.68 4.49
N LEU A 175 3.40 -0.71 3.81
CA LEU A 175 2.53 0.42 3.63
C LEU A 175 1.19 0.16 4.32
N SER A 176 0.49 1.25 4.63
CA SER A 176 -0.89 1.18 5.07
C SER A 176 -1.73 2.26 4.40
N ASP A 177 -3.00 1.92 4.18
CA ASP A 177 -4.05 2.79 3.69
C ASP A 177 -5.22 2.71 4.63
N TYR A 178 -5.94 3.81 4.80
CA TYR A 178 -7.16 3.82 5.60
C TYR A 178 -8.18 4.80 5.05
N SER A 179 -9.44 4.57 5.41
CA SER A 179 -10.54 5.50 5.19
C SER A 179 -11.52 5.39 6.33
N VAL A 180 -12.19 6.49 6.64
CA VAL A 180 -13.18 6.57 7.72
C VAL A 180 -14.49 7.07 7.14
N MET A 181 -15.61 6.46 7.53
CA MET A 181 -16.95 6.95 7.24
C MET A 181 -17.84 6.88 8.49
N LYS A 182 -18.73 7.86 8.65
CA LYS A 182 -19.75 7.80 9.69
C LYS A 182 -20.77 6.71 9.35
N ALA A 183 -21.16 5.93 10.35
CA ALA A 183 -22.20 4.91 10.19
C ALA A 183 -23.50 5.55 9.67
N ALA A 184 -24.18 4.84 8.76
CA ALA A 184 -25.39 5.32 8.12
C ALA A 184 -26.49 5.52 9.17
N PRO A 185 -27.13 6.70 9.21
CA PRO A 185 -28.12 6.99 10.23
C PRO A 185 -29.38 6.16 10.01
N ILE A 186 -29.95 5.68 11.11
CA ILE A 186 -31.30 5.12 11.13
C ILE A 186 -32.22 6.05 11.92
N LEU A 187 -33.38 6.34 11.34
CA LEU A 187 -34.46 7.00 12.04
C LEU A 187 -35.24 5.91 12.78
N GLY A 188 -35.08 5.88 14.10
CA GLY A 188 -35.93 5.08 14.98
C GLY A 188 -37.31 5.70 15.15
#